data_AF-A0A2P5T0G5-F1
#
_entry.id   AF-A0A2P5T0G5-F1
#
_cell.length_a   1.000
_cell.length_b   1.000
_cell.length_c   1.000
_cell.angle_alpha   90.00
_cell.angle_beta   90.00
_cell.angle_gamma   90.00
#
_symmetry.space_group_name_H-M   'P 1'
#
loop_
_entity.id
_entity.type
_entity.pdbx_description
1 polymer ?
#
loop_
_entity_poly.entity_id
_entity_poly.type
_entity_poly.pdbx_seq_one_letter_code
_entity_poly.pdbx_strand_id
1 'polypeptide(L)' 'MDNYLLKIITCPICNGKLTYNYEELICNIDFLAYPIKNGIPILIENNARKISINDNN' A
#
# COMPACT_ATOMS: atom_id res chain seq x y z
N MET A 1 2.23 18.65 -10.41
CA MET A 1 1.06 17.97 -9.82
C MET A 1 1.54 17.15 -8.62
N ASP A 2 1.67 17.90 -7.54
CA ASP A 2 1.58 17.61 -6.10
C ASP A 2 1.68 16.15 -5.64
N ASN A 3 2.90 15.62 -5.64
CA ASN A 3 3.30 14.34 -5.02
C ASN A 3 3.25 14.35 -3.47
N TYR A 4 2.59 15.35 -2.87
CA TYR A 4 2.58 15.57 -1.41
C TYR A 4 1.58 14.64 -0.70
N LEU A 5 0.52 14.21 -1.39
CA LEU A 5 -0.49 13.32 -0.80
C LEU A 5 0.10 11.94 -0.46
N LEU A 6 0.97 11.39 -1.31
CA LEU A 6 1.65 10.11 -1.08
C LEU A 6 2.68 10.14 0.05
N LYS A 7 3.17 11.34 0.45
CA LYS A 7 4.16 11.48 1.52
C LYS A 7 3.57 11.36 2.93
N ILE A 8 2.27 11.54 3.08
CA ILE A 8 1.59 11.52 4.39
C ILE A 8 0.98 10.15 4.69
N ILE A 9 0.85 9.29 3.68
CA ILE A 9 0.15 8.01 3.81
C ILE A 9 1.12 6.93 4.32
N THR A 10 0.76 6.33 5.46
CA THR A 10 1.46 5.21 6.09
C THR A 10 0.57 3.98 6.16
N CYS A 11 1.16 2.81 6.42
CA CYS A 11 0.40 1.59 6.65
C CYS A 11 -0.53 1.78 7.87
N PRO A 12 -1.84 1.50 7.79
CA PRO A 12 -2.77 1.68 8.91
C PRO A 12 -2.52 0.72 10.09
N ILE A 13 -1.69 -0.31 9.89
CA ILE A 13 -1.41 -1.35 10.90
C ILE A 13 -0.08 -1.03 11.60
N CYS A 14 1.03 -1.05 10.88
CA CYS A 14 2.36 -0.82 11.46
C CYS A 14 2.84 0.64 11.45
N ASN A 15 2.10 1.57 10.84
CA ASN A 15 2.54 2.95 10.58
C ASN A 15 3.83 3.08 9.73
N GLY A 16 4.23 1.98 9.09
CA GLY A 16 5.39 1.94 8.20
C GLY A 16 5.16 2.67 6.87
N LYS A 17 6.25 2.92 6.17
CA LYS A 17 6.22 3.52 4.83
C LYS A 17 5.56 2.55 3.84
N LEU A 18 4.70 3.09 2.99
CA LEU A 18 4.14 2.37 1.85
C LEU A 18 4.90 2.70 0.57
N THR A 19 5.08 1.68 -0.28
CA THR A 19 5.65 1.82 -1.62
C THR A 19 4.52 1.80 -2.64
N TYR A 20 4.50 2.76 -3.55
CA TYR A 20 3.48 2.86 -4.59
C TYR A 20 3.95 2.15 -5.87
N ASN A 21 3.09 1.29 -6.45
CA ASN A 21 3.39 0.58 -7.71
C ASN A 21 2.46 0.95 -8.89
N TYR A 22 1.82 2.11 -8.85
CA TYR A 22 0.75 2.56 -9.78
C TYR A 22 -0.64 1.98 -9.55
N GLU A 23 -0.74 0.73 -9.08
CA GLU A 23 -2.04 0.07 -8.84
C GLU A 23 -2.33 -0.16 -7.35
N GLU A 24 -1.28 -0.25 -6.55
CA GLU A 24 -1.35 -0.62 -5.13
C GLU A 24 -0.34 0.19 -4.29
N LEU A 25 -0.60 0.23 -2.99
CA LEU A 25 0.32 0.66 -1.95
C LEU A 25 0.79 -0.57 -1.15
N ILE A 26 2.09 -0.82 -1.17
CA ILE A 26 2.71 -2.01 -0.63
C ILE A 26 3.36 -1.70 0.72
N CYS A 27 3.00 -2.47 1.74
CA CYS A 27 3.68 -2.55 3.02
C CYS A 27 4.58 -3.79 3.06
N ASN A 28 5.89 -3.59 3.13
CA ASN A 28 6.87 -4.68 3.23
C ASN A 28 7.03 -5.23 4.65
N ILE A 29 6.47 -4.56 5.67
CA ILE A 29 6.56 -4.99 7.07
C ILE A 29 5.45 -5.99 7.38
N ASP A 30 4.21 -5.63 7.05
CA ASP A 30 3.03 -6.48 7.27
C ASP A 30 2.78 -7.44 6.09
N PHE A 31 3.55 -7.32 5.00
CA PHE A 31 3.37 -8.06 3.76
C PHE A 31 1.96 -7.92 3.18
N LEU A 32 1.52 -6.67 3.05
CA LEU A 32 0.18 -6.32 2.58
C LEU A 32 0.25 -5.33 1.41
N ALA A 33 -0.57 -5.56 0.40
CA ALA A 33 -0.79 -4.64 -0.70
C ALA A 33 -2.22 -4.08 -0.63
N TYR A 34 -2.34 -2.76 -0.56
CA TYR A 34 -3.59 -2.03 -0.52
C TYR A 34 -3.96 -1.53 -1.92
N PRO A 35 -5.11 -1.91 -2.48
CA PRO A 35 -5.47 -1.54 -3.85
C PRO A 35 -5.85 -0.06 -3.95
N ILE A 36 -5.65 0.51 -5.14
CA ILE A 36 -6.10 1.86 -5.48
C ILE A 36 -7.26 1.74 -6.46
N LYS A 37 -8.43 2.25 -6.07
CA LYS A 37 -9.65 2.22 -6.89
C LYS A 37 -10.05 3.64 -7.22
N ASN A 38 -10.19 3.96 -8.50
CA ASN A 38 -10.56 5.30 -8.98
C ASN A 38 -9.60 6.40 -8.47
N GLY A 39 -8.31 6.09 -8.31
CA GLY A 39 -7.32 7.01 -7.75
C GLY A 39 -7.36 7.16 -6.23
N ILE A 40 -8.21 6.40 -5.53
CA ILE A 40 -8.36 6.43 -4.07
C ILE A 40 -7.72 5.16 -3.47
N PRO A 41 -6.69 5.29 -2.61
CA PRO A 41 -6.12 4.16 -1.90
C PRO A 41 -7.10 3.59 -0.86
N ILE A 42 -7.29 2.27 -0.89
CA ILE A 42 -8.18 1.56 0.04
C ILE A 42 -7.34 0.93 1.16
N LEU A 43 -7.06 1.71 2.20
CA LEU A 43 -6.26 1.31 3.38
C LEU A 43 -7.09 0.55 4.42
N ILE A 44 -7.80 -0.49 3.98
CA ILE A 44 -8.63 -1.34 4.84
C ILE A 44 -7.98 -2.72 4.87
N GLU A 45 -7.65 -3.22 6.06
CA GLU A 45 -7.01 -4.53 6.25
C GLU A 45 -7.75 -5.65 5.51
N ASN A 46 -9.09 -5.71 5.63
CA ASN A 46 -9.91 -6.72 4.95
C ASN A 46 -9.85 -6.65 3.41
N ASN A 47 -9.48 -5.50 2.84
CA ASN A 47 -9.32 -5.32 1.40
C ASN A 47 -7.86 -5.43 0.96
N ALA A 48 -6.93 -5.60 1.90
CA ALA A 48 -5.52 -5.75 1.61
C ALA A 48 -5.22 -7.17 1.12
N ARG A 49 -4.42 -7.26 0.07
CA ARG A 49 -3.94 -8.52 -0.47
C ARG A 49 -2.66 -8.91 0.28
N LYS A 50 -2.60 -10.14 0.78
CA LYS A 50 -1.36 -10.69 1.36
C LYS A 50 -0.33 -10.91 0.27
N ILE A 51 0.88 -10.47 0.54
CA ILE A 51 2.04 -10.65 -0.33
C ILE A 51 2.85 -11.81 0.25
N SER A 52 3.09 -12.84 -0.53
CA SER A 52 4.03 -13.87 -0.14
C SER A 52 5.44 -13.32 -0.29
N ILE A 53 6.33 -13.58 0.67
CA ILE A 53 7.77 -13.22 0.64
C ILE A 53 8.52 -13.74 -0.60
N ASN A 54 7.89 -14.64 -1.37
CA ASN A 54 8.48 -15.28 -2.53
C ASN A 54 8.04 -14.72 -3.90
N ASP A 55 7.28 -13.62 -3.95
CA ASP A 55 6.86 -13.01 -5.23
C ASP A 55 7.82 -11.88 -5.61
N ASN A 56 9.03 -12.26 -6.05
CA ASN A 56 9.89 -11.40 -6.86
C ASN A 56 9.62 -11.79 -8.32
N ASN A 57 8.63 -11.18 -8.95
CA ASN A 57 8.48 -11.16 -10.41
C ASN A 57 8.77 -9.76 -10.92
#